data_AF-A0A3C1KQ12-F1
#
_entry.id   AF-A0A3C1KQ12-F1
#
_cell.length_a   1.000
_cell.length_b   1.000
_cell.length_c   1.000
_cell.angle_alpha   90.00
_cell.angle_beta   90.00
_cell.angle_gamma   90.00
#
_symmetry.space_group_name_H-M   'P 1'
#
loop_
_entity.id
_entity.type
_entity.pdbx_description
1 polymer ?
#
loop_
_entity_poly.entity_id
_entity_poly.type
_entity_poly.pdbx_seq_one_letter_code
_entity_poly.pdbx_strand_id
1 'polypeptide(L)'
;GGAGSVELALAMAHRLRDRAPALSLFCAAADILPGYHHRARATARHALSRAGIAVHCASRVSAVSAGQLTVENGGSTAFDALFWCTGAAAAPWVGASGLRTVQGGFLAVHDTLQSVDDPVVFAAGDIATQVQHPRPKAGVYAVRQAPVLAANLRNLLLQRPLRAHRPQQRFLSLLSLGERRAVAERGPFVASGAWAWRWKDRIDRRFMAQFATLPENMPNAAADTLPETLAATTQAPCGGCGAKVGGDRLAAALAELRQRYPQHCPTTDGAEDAAVVTAPAGGIQLQSLDILRGLVSDPWLMGRIAANHALSDLYASGAQPTTALAALTLPFSGPSVQQRDLVQLLAGALHEFAAVGCQLVG
;
A
#
# COMPACT_ATOMS: atom_id res chain seq x y z
N GLY A 1 -9.31 27.49 -1.93
CA GLY A 1 -9.74 28.13 -0.67
C GLY A 1 -9.91 27.21 0.52
N GLY A 2 -9.72 25.88 0.42
CA GLY A 2 -9.68 25.00 1.59
C GLY A 2 -8.33 25.01 2.32
N ALA A 3 -8.20 24.22 3.39
CA ALA A 3 -6.99 24.15 4.22
C ALA A 3 -5.72 23.88 3.41
N GLY A 4 -5.72 22.83 2.57
CA GLY A 4 -4.56 22.48 1.73
C GLY A 4 -4.11 23.60 0.80
N SER A 5 -5.05 24.30 0.15
CA SER A 5 -4.70 25.43 -0.74
C SER A 5 -4.09 26.62 0.01
N VAL A 6 -4.57 26.90 1.23
CA VAL A 6 -4.07 28.02 2.05
C VAL A 6 -2.68 27.69 2.59
N GLU A 7 -2.47 26.47 3.10
CA GLU A 7 -1.16 26.02 3.56
C GLU A 7 -0.14 26.01 2.42
N LEU A 8 -0.51 25.48 1.25
CA LEU A 8 0.37 25.43 0.08
C LEU A 8 0.78 26.83 -0.37
N ALA A 9 -0.18 27.75 -0.54
CA ALA A 9 0.11 29.11 -0.99
C ALA A 9 1.06 29.83 -0.02
N LEU A 10 0.83 29.72 1.29
CA LEU A 10 1.68 30.34 2.31
C LEU A 10 3.06 29.67 2.41
N ALA A 11 3.13 28.35 2.23
CA ALA A 11 4.40 27.62 2.17
C ALA A 11 5.22 28.02 0.94
N MET A 12 4.59 28.15 -0.23
CA MET A 12 5.22 28.63 -1.46
C MET A 12 5.73 30.06 -1.30
N ALA A 13 4.90 30.98 -0.80
CA ALA A 13 5.30 32.36 -0.53
C ALA A 13 6.53 32.44 0.38
N HIS A 14 6.56 31.61 1.43
CA HIS A 14 7.70 31.54 2.33
C HIS A 14 8.96 30.94 1.68
N ARG A 15 8.83 29.81 0.97
CA ARG A 15 9.96 29.07 0.38
C ARG A 15 10.58 29.77 -0.83
N LEU A 16 9.78 30.53 -1.56
CA LEU A 16 10.14 31.22 -2.80
C LEU A 16 10.27 32.73 -2.61
N ARG A 17 10.40 33.20 -1.37
CA ARG A 17 10.49 34.64 -1.04
C ARG A 17 11.55 35.39 -1.85
N ASP A 18 12.70 34.76 -2.11
CA ASP A 18 13.82 35.36 -2.85
C ASP A 18 13.53 35.52 -4.35
N ARG A 19 12.50 34.81 -4.85
CA ARG A 19 12.02 34.90 -6.25
C ARG A 19 10.78 35.78 -6.39
N ALA A 20 10.17 36.19 -5.28
CA ALA A 20 8.96 37.03 -5.22
C ALA A 20 7.86 36.61 -6.25
N PRO A 21 7.37 35.35 -6.22
CA PRO A 21 6.36 34.92 -7.19
C PRO A 21 5.03 35.64 -6.96
N ALA A 22 4.35 35.99 -8.04
CA ALA A 22 2.94 36.41 -7.99
C ALA A 22 2.07 35.17 -7.71
N LEU A 23 1.38 35.16 -6.57
CA LEU A 23 0.54 34.05 -6.14
C LEU A 23 -0.91 34.49 -6.03
N SER A 24 -1.79 33.76 -6.71
CA SER A 24 -3.23 33.98 -6.67
C SER A 24 -3.95 32.71 -6.23
N LEU A 25 -4.89 32.84 -5.29
CA LEU A 25 -5.72 31.77 -4.79
C LEU A 25 -7.17 32.01 -5.20
N PHE A 26 -7.68 31.16 -6.08
CA PHE A 26 -9.08 31.17 -6.51
C PHE A 26 -9.92 30.19 -5.68
N CYS A 27 -11.13 30.58 -5.30
CA CYS A 27 -12.10 29.68 -4.70
C CYS A 27 -13.55 30.00 -5.05
N ALA A 28 -14.32 28.94 -5.30
CA ALA A 28 -15.74 29.04 -5.62
C ALA A 28 -16.61 29.51 -4.43
N ALA A 29 -16.17 29.25 -3.19
CA ALA A 29 -16.90 29.68 -2.00
C ALA A 29 -16.78 31.19 -1.77
N ALA A 30 -17.76 31.78 -1.08
CA ALA A 30 -17.75 33.19 -0.70
C ALA A 30 -16.61 33.56 0.29
N ASP A 31 -16.08 32.58 1.02
CA ASP A 31 -14.99 32.74 1.99
C ASP A 31 -14.02 31.56 1.89
N ILE A 32 -12.77 31.79 2.31
CA ILE A 32 -11.77 30.73 2.48
C ILE A 32 -12.07 29.92 3.75
N LEU A 33 -11.53 28.71 3.81
CA LEU A 33 -11.64 27.79 4.96
C LEU A 33 -13.09 27.61 5.43
N PRO A 34 -14.03 27.23 4.54
CA PRO A 34 -15.41 26.97 4.94
C PRO A 34 -15.43 25.90 6.04
N GLY A 35 -16.19 26.15 7.11
CA GLY A 35 -16.26 25.28 8.29
C GLY A 35 -15.25 25.58 9.40
N TYR A 36 -14.25 26.45 9.18
CA TYR A 36 -13.37 26.95 10.25
C TYR A 36 -14.03 28.08 11.03
N HIS A 37 -13.62 28.27 12.28
CA HIS A 37 -14.04 29.38 13.13
C HIS A 37 -13.64 30.73 12.53
N HIS A 38 -14.49 31.75 12.65
CA HIS A 38 -14.30 33.06 12.01
C HIS A 38 -12.96 33.71 12.39
N ARG A 39 -12.48 33.54 13.63
CA ARG A 39 -11.15 34.04 14.07
C ARG A 39 -9.99 33.33 13.36
N ALA A 40 -10.11 32.03 13.10
CA ALA A 40 -9.09 31.29 12.37
C ALA A 40 -9.05 31.72 10.90
N ARG A 41 -10.23 31.93 10.29
CA ARG A 41 -10.35 32.51 8.94
C ARG A 41 -9.71 33.90 8.85
N ALA A 42 -10.02 34.78 9.80
CA ALA A 42 -9.42 36.12 9.85
C ALA A 42 -7.89 36.07 9.99
N THR A 43 -7.38 35.18 10.84
CA THR A 43 -5.93 34.96 11.00
C THR A 43 -5.29 34.48 9.70
N ALA A 44 -5.91 33.54 8.99
CA ALA A 44 -5.43 33.04 7.70
C ALA A 44 -5.48 34.12 6.61
N ARG A 45 -6.55 34.93 6.54
CA ARG A 45 -6.65 36.06 5.62
C ARG A 45 -5.55 37.09 5.84
N HIS A 46 -5.28 37.42 7.10
CA HIS A 46 -4.19 38.33 7.45
C HIS A 46 -2.82 37.76 7.02
N ALA A 47 -2.58 36.46 7.21
CA ALA A 47 -1.35 35.81 6.74
C ALA A 47 -1.22 35.84 5.21
N LEU A 48 -2.29 35.54 4.47
CA LEU A 48 -2.32 35.61 3.00
C LEU A 48 -2.04 37.02 2.49
N SER A 49 -2.70 38.03 3.09
CA SER A 49 -2.50 39.44 2.75
C SER A 49 -1.06 39.90 3.05
N ARG A 50 -0.49 39.54 4.20
CA ARG A 50 0.91 39.86 4.54
C ARG A 50 1.90 39.23 3.59
N ALA A 51 1.58 38.05 3.06
CA ALA A 51 2.40 37.35 2.06
C ALA A 51 2.20 37.86 0.63
N GLY A 52 1.35 38.88 0.41
CA GLY A 52 1.09 39.43 -0.93
C GLY A 52 0.28 38.51 -1.84
N ILE A 53 -0.43 37.53 -1.28
CA ILE A 53 -1.20 36.55 -2.06
C ILE A 53 -2.58 37.14 -2.39
N ALA A 54 -2.91 37.25 -3.68
CA ALA A 54 -4.23 37.68 -4.13
C ALA A 54 -5.27 36.58 -3.91
N VAL A 55 -6.37 36.90 -3.21
CA VAL A 55 -7.41 35.91 -2.88
C VAL A 55 -8.71 36.28 -3.59
N HIS A 56 -9.12 35.43 -4.53
CA HIS A 56 -10.32 35.60 -5.34
C HIS A 56 -11.42 34.64 -4.83
N CYS A 57 -12.29 35.15 -3.96
CA CYS A 57 -13.47 34.43 -3.47
C CYS A 57 -14.65 34.56 -4.46
N ALA A 58 -15.66 33.70 -4.30
CA ALA A 58 -16.82 33.62 -5.20
C ALA A 58 -16.41 33.55 -6.69
N SER A 59 -15.24 32.98 -6.97
CA SER A 59 -14.60 32.93 -8.28
C SER A 59 -14.42 31.47 -8.66
N ARG A 60 -15.51 30.84 -9.14
CA ARG A 60 -15.49 29.45 -9.58
C ARG A 60 -14.79 29.36 -10.92
N VAL A 61 -13.74 28.55 -10.98
CA VAL A 61 -13.03 28.23 -12.22
C VAL A 61 -13.92 27.33 -13.07
N SER A 62 -14.21 27.76 -14.30
CA SER A 62 -15.03 27.02 -15.25
C SER A 62 -14.19 26.28 -16.30
N ALA A 63 -13.04 26.85 -16.68
CA ALA A 63 -12.14 26.26 -17.66
C ALA A 63 -10.69 26.62 -17.37
N VAL A 64 -9.79 25.73 -17.77
CA VAL A 64 -8.34 25.93 -17.78
C VAL A 64 -7.83 25.52 -19.15
N SER A 65 -7.21 26.45 -19.86
CA SER A 65 -6.46 26.21 -21.09
C SER A 65 -4.96 26.42 -20.85
N ALA A 66 -4.13 26.23 -21.88
CA ALA A 66 -2.68 26.38 -21.76
C ALA A 66 -2.30 27.81 -21.30
N GLY A 67 -1.93 27.95 -20.03
CA GLY A 67 -1.50 29.21 -19.41
C GLY A 67 -2.60 30.19 -19.06
N GLN A 68 -3.88 29.80 -19.18
CA GLN A 68 -5.01 30.70 -18.92
C GLN A 68 -6.12 30.02 -18.13
N LEU A 69 -6.58 30.71 -17.09
CA LEU A 69 -7.67 30.28 -16.21
C LEU A 69 -8.87 31.19 -16.46
N THR A 70 -10.05 30.59 -16.59
CA THR A 70 -11.32 31.32 -16.79
C THR A 70 -12.28 31.00 -15.64
N VAL A 71 -12.92 32.04 -15.11
CA VAL A 71 -13.93 31.94 -14.06
C VAL A 71 -15.34 32.18 -14.61
N GLU A 72 -16.35 31.63 -13.96
CA GLU A 72 -17.75 31.64 -14.44
C GLU A 72 -18.33 33.04 -14.68
N ASN A 73 -17.84 34.06 -13.95
CA ASN A 73 -18.26 35.45 -14.14
C ASN A 73 -17.58 36.14 -15.35
N GLY A 74 -16.92 35.38 -16.23
CA GLY A 74 -16.28 35.86 -17.46
C GLY A 74 -14.86 36.39 -17.27
N GLY A 75 -14.37 36.49 -16.03
CA GLY A 75 -12.98 36.87 -15.76
C GLY A 75 -11.98 35.83 -16.27
N SER A 76 -10.82 36.30 -16.73
CA SER A 76 -9.72 35.43 -17.11
C SER A 76 -8.40 35.91 -16.52
N THR A 77 -7.50 34.97 -16.19
CA THR A 77 -6.21 35.26 -15.57
C THR A 77 -5.15 34.34 -16.17
N ALA A 78 -4.05 34.93 -16.64
CA ALA A 78 -2.90 34.18 -17.12
C ALA A 78 -2.11 33.58 -15.94
N PHE A 79 -1.47 32.44 -16.15
CA PHE A 79 -0.61 31.79 -15.16
C PHE A 79 0.55 31.03 -15.84
N ASP A 80 1.67 30.93 -15.15
CA ASP A 80 2.80 30.08 -15.56
C ASP A 80 2.69 28.66 -15.00
N ALA A 81 2.10 28.52 -13.80
CA ALA A 81 1.88 27.24 -13.15
C ALA A 81 0.53 27.21 -12.43
N LEU A 82 -0.14 26.05 -12.46
CA LEU A 82 -1.43 25.82 -11.80
C LEU A 82 -1.33 24.65 -10.83
N PHE A 83 -1.82 24.85 -9.61
CA PHE A 83 -1.90 23.81 -8.57
C PHE A 83 -3.36 23.53 -8.23
N TRP A 84 -3.84 22.33 -8.54
CA TRP A 84 -5.23 21.99 -8.23
C TRP A 84 -5.39 21.52 -6.78
N CYS A 85 -5.96 22.37 -5.93
CA CYS A 85 -6.18 22.11 -4.51
C CYS A 85 -7.68 22.07 -4.17
N THR A 86 -8.42 21.21 -4.85
CA THR A 86 -9.85 20.97 -4.63
C THR A 86 -10.11 20.02 -3.46
N GLY A 87 -11.39 19.91 -3.07
CA GLY A 87 -11.81 18.87 -2.13
C GLY A 87 -11.63 17.47 -2.72
N ALA A 88 -11.60 16.47 -1.84
CA ALA A 88 -11.56 15.07 -2.25
C ALA A 88 -12.77 14.74 -3.15
N ALA A 89 -12.52 13.98 -4.21
CA ALA A 89 -13.53 13.36 -5.05
C ALA A 89 -13.35 11.85 -4.98
N ALA A 90 -14.45 11.10 -5.02
CA ALA A 90 -14.36 9.65 -5.10
C ALA A 90 -13.76 9.24 -6.45
N ALA A 91 -12.95 8.19 -6.44
CA ALA A 91 -12.44 7.63 -7.68
C ALA A 91 -13.61 7.04 -8.51
N PRO A 92 -13.65 7.24 -9.84
CA PRO A 92 -14.79 6.80 -10.66
C PRO A 92 -15.12 5.32 -10.54
N TRP A 93 -14.10 4.47 -10.32
CA TRP A 93 -14.28 3.03 -10.16
C TRP A 93 -15.12 2.66 -8.93
N VAL A 94 -15.21 3.51 -7.91
CA VAL A 94 -16.04 3.26 -6.72
C VAL A 94 -17.51 3.19 -7.12
N GLY A 95 -17.98 4.13 -7.93
CA GLY A 95 -19.34 4.06 -8.50
C GLY A 95 -19.50 2.92 -9.50
N ALA A 96 -18.48 2.65 -10.31
CA ALA A 96 -18.52 1.54 -11.28
C ALA A 96 -18.49 0.15 -10.63
N SER A 97 -18.14 0.04 -9.34
CA SER A 97 -18.08 -1.24 -8.62
C SER A 97 -19.45 -1.92 -8.44
N GLY A 98 -20.55 -1.20 -8.66
CA GLY A 98 -21.90 -1.67 -8.38
C GLY A 98 -22.30 -1.58 -6.90
N LEU A 99 -21.37 -1.25 -6.01
CA LEU A 99 -21.66 -0.99 -4.60
C LEU A 99 -22.28 0.40 -4.43
N ARG A 100 -23.16 0.52 -3.43
CA ARG A 100 -23.89 1.74 -3.11
C ARG A 100 -22.92 2.83 -2.70
N THR A 101 -23.10 3.97 -3.35
CA THR A 101 -22.38 5.19 -3.03
C THR A 101 -23.32 6.23 -2.44
N VAL A 102 -22.75 7.18 -1.70
CA VAL A 102 -23.46 8.39 -1.25
C VAL A 102 -23.12 9.57 -2.16
N GLN A 103 -23.69 10.74 -1.86
CA GLN A 103 -23.39 11.99 -2.57
C GLN A 103 -21.87 12.20 -2.74
N GLY A 104 -21.44 12.47 -3.97
CA GLY A 104 -20.02 12.62 -4.33
C GLY A 104 -19.31 11.31 -4.71
N GLY A 105 -20.03 10.19 -4.81
CA GLY A 105 -19.52 8.91 -5.32
C GLY A 105 -18.73 8.08 -4.31
N PHE A 106 -18.72 8.48 -3.02
CA PHE A 106 -18.01 7.76 -1.97
C PHE A 106 -18.77 6.51 -1.55
N LEU A 107 -18.05 5.42 -1.26
CA LEU A 107 -18.66 4.17 -0.84
C LEU A 107 -19.46 4.35 0.46
N ALA A 108 -20.71 3.87 0.48
CA ALA A 108 -21.53 3.86 1.67
C ALA A 108 -21.08 2.73 2.61
N VAL A 109 -20.73 3.07 3.86
CA VAL A 109 -20.32 2.07 4.86
C VAL A 109 -21.10 2.18 6.17
N HIS A 110 -21.25 1.04 6.85
CA HIS A 110 -21.74 0.95 8.23
C HIS A 110 -20.70 1.45 9.23
N ASP A 111 -21.08 1.54 10.51
CA ASP A 111 -20.15 1.89 11.57
C ASP A 111 -19.10 0.81 11.84
N THR A 112 -19.31 -0.42 11.36
CA THR A 112 -18.28 -1.49 11.31
C THR A 112 -17.29 -1.32 10.15
N LEU A 113 -17.44 -0.27 9.35
CA LEU A 113 -16.65 0.02 8.14
C LEU A 113 -16.86 -0.96 6.98
N GLN A 114 -17.87 -1.84 7.08
CA GLN A 114 -18.33 -2.69 5.98
C GLN A 114 -19.14 -1.88 4.97
N SER A 115 -19.06 -2.27 3.70
CA SER A 115 -20.02 -1.87 2.68
C SER A 115 -21.44 -2.16 3.16
N VAL A 116 -22.38 -1.29 2.80
CA VAL A 116 -23.80 -1.48 3.11
C VAL A 116 -24.47 -2.55 2.24
N ASP A 117 -23.81 -3.01 1.18
CA ASP A 117 -24.35 -4.06 0.30
C ASP A 117 -23.62 -5.41 0.45
N ASP A 118 -22.37 -5.40 0.91
CA ASP A 118 -21.55 -6.61 0.98
C ASP A 118 -20.77 -6.68 2.32
N PRO A 119 -21.02 -7.70 3.17
CA PRO A 119 -20.37 -7.84 4.47
C PRO A 119 -18.88 -8.21 4.38
N VAL A 120 -18.36 -8.68 3.24
CA VAL A 120 -16.93 -8.99 3.08
C VAL A 120 -16.11 -7.81 2.54
N VAL A 121 -16.78 -6.76 2.05
CA VAL A 121 -16.13 -5.55 1.55
C VAL A 121 -16.03 -4.52 2.66
N PHE A 122 -14.83 -3.99 2.90
CA PHE A 122 -14.58 -2.94 3.88
C PHE A 122 -13.95 -1.72 3.22
N ALA A 123 -14.21 -0.53 3.77
CA ALA A 123 -13.52 0.68 3.34
C ALA A 123 -13.33 1.68 4.49
N ALA A 124 -12.21 2.39 4.44
CA ALA A 124 -11.85 3.42 5.41
C ALA A 124 -11.13 4.59 4.72
N GLY A 125 -11.13 5.74 5.39
CA GLY A 125 -10.57 6.98 4.88
C GLY A 125 -11.48 7.65 3.86
N ASP A 126 -10.87 8.46 2.99
CA ASP A 126 -11.62 9.40 2.16
C ASP A 126 -12.51 8.73 1.11
N ILE A 127 -12.20 7.48 0.72
CA ILE A 127 -12.98 6.69 -0.24
C ILE A 127 -14.41 6.38 0.23
N ALA A 128 -14.66 6.37 1.54
CA ALA A 128 -15.91 5.91 2.13
C ALA A 128 -16.57 6.95 3.04
N THR A 129 -17.88 6.81 3.21
CA THR A 129 -18.68 7.64 4.13
C THR A 129 -19.48 6.72 5.05
N GLN A 130 -19.27 6.86 6.36
CA GLN A 130 -20.13 6.23 7.36
C GLN A 130 -21.52 6.86 7.30
N VAL A 131 -22.53 6.09 6.87
CA VAL A 131 -23.86 6.62 6.56
C VAL A 131 -24.53 7.25 7.79
N GLN A 132 -24.35 6.65 8.97
CA GLN A 132 -24.91 7.17 10.23
C GLN A 132 -24.10 8.33 10.82
N HIS A 133 -22.83 8.49 10.43
CA HIS A 133 -21.91 9.46 11.00
C HIS A 133 -21.09 10.16 9.90
N PRO A 134 -21.73 10.91 8.99
CA PRO A 134 -21.02 11.57 7.91
C PRO A 134 -20.01 12.58 8.49
N ARG A 135 -18.76 12.50 8.01
CA ARG A 135 -17.67 13.40 8.40
C ARG A 135 -17.00 13.98 7.15
N PRO A 136 -16.43 15.20 7.27
CA PRO A 136 -15.55 15.73 6.23
C PRO A 136 -14.40 14.77 5.94
N LYS A 137 -13.98 14.73 4.68
CA LYS A 137 -12.82 13.98 4.22
C LYS A 137 -11.56 14.59 4.81
N ALA A 138 -10.91 13.87 5.72
CA ALA A 138 -9.77 14.36 6.48
C ALA A 138 -8.99 13.20 7.12
N GLY A 139 -7.65 13.27 7.03
CA GLY A 139 -6.75 12.23 7.55
C GLY A 139 -6.93 11.91 9.03
N VAL A 140 -7.36 12.87 9.85
CA VAL A 140 -7.63 12.64 11.30
C VAL A 140 -8.74 11.62 11.56
N TYR A 141 -9.69 11.44 10.64
CA TYR A 141 -10.71 10.41 10.74
C TYR A 141 -10.20 9.08 10.17
N ALA A 142 -9.49 9.13 9.04
CA ALA A 142 -8.91 7.95 8.40
C ALA A 142 -7.96 7.18 9.36
N VAL A 143 -7.05 7.90 10.02
CA VAL A 143 -6.10 7.32 10.99
C VAL A 143 -6.81 6.65 12.16
N ARG A 144 -7.99 7.14 12.56
CA ARG A 144 -8.78 6.54 13.65
C ARG A 144 -9.65 5.36 13.18
N GLN A 145 -10.00 5.31 11.90
CA GLN A 145 -10.66 4.15 11.31
C GLN A 145 -9.71 2.96 11.16
N ALA A 146 -8.43 3.20 10.91
CA ALA A 146 -7.46 2.12 10.64
C ALA A 146 -7.39 1.02 11.72
N PRO A 147 -7.31 1.32 13.04
CA PRO A 147 -7.31 0.28 14.07
C PRO A 147 -8.62 -0.53 14.11
N VAL A 148 -9.77 0.11 13.84
CA VAL A 148 -11.05 -0.58 13.81
C VAL A 148 -11.17 -1.45 12.56
N LEU A 149 -10.71 -0.96 11.40
CA LEU A 149 -10.65 -1.73 10.17
C LEU A 149 -9.78 -2.98 10.37
N ALA A 150 -8.57 -2.82 10.88
CA ALA A 150 -7.67 -3.94 11.14
C ALA A 150 -8.28 -4.97 12.11
N ALA A 151 -8.91 -4.50 13.19
CA ALA A 151 -9.61 -5.38 14.13
C ALA A 151 -10.81 -6.09 13.48
N ASN A 152 -11.56 -5.42 12.62
CA ASN A 152 -12.75 -5.98 11.99
C ASN A 152 -12.42 -6.96 10.86
N LEU A 153 -11.34 -6.73 10.11
CA LEU A 153 -10.81 -7.73 9.16
C LEU A 153 -10.42 -9.02 9.90
N ARG A 154 -9.72 -8.89 11.03
CA ARG A 154 -9.41 -10.05 11.90
C ARG A 154 -10.68 -10.69 12.46
N ASN A 155 -11.59 -9.90 13.02
CA ASN A 155 -12.81 -10.43 13.62
C ASN A 155 -13.69 -11.15 12.60
N LEU A 156 -13.78 -10.66 11.36
CA LEU A 156 -14.47 -11.35 10.28
C LEU A 156 -13.85 -12.73 10.03
N LEU A 157 -12.53 -12.80 9.86
CA LEU A 157 -11.80 -14.06 9.64
C LEU A 157 -11.89 -15.00 10.84
N LEU A 158 -12.02 -14.46 12.05
CA LEU A 158 -12.10 -15.23 13.28
C LEU A 158 -13.54 -15.53 13.70
N GLN A 159 -14.53 -15.14 12.89
CA GLN A 159 -15.96 -15.26 13.19
C GLN A 159 -16.34 -14.63 14.55
N ARG A 160 -15.66 -13.55 14.91
CA ARG A 160 -15.88 -12.76 16.14
C ARG A 160 -16.77 -11.55 15.83
N PRO A 161 -17.51 -11.01 16.83
CA PRO A 161 -18.29 -9.79 16.65
C PRO A 161 -17.44 -8.60 16.17
N LEU A 162 -17.97 -7.86 15.21
CA LEU A 162 -17.31 -6.66 14.67
C LEU A 162 -17.42 -5.48 15.64
N ARG A 163 -16.43 -4.60 15.61
CA ARG A 163 -16.36 -3.38 16.42
C ARG A 163 -16.94 -2.20 15.66
N ALA A 164 -17.81 -1.44 16.30
CA ALA A 164 -18.30 -0.18 15.76
C ALA A 164 -17.26 0.95 15.94
N HIS A 165 -17.01 1.72 14.88
CA HIS A 165 -16.24 2.95 14.90
C HIS A 165 -17.17 4.16 15.07
N ARG A 166 -17.02 4.90 16.17
CA ARG A 166 -17.73 6.16 16.40
C ARG A 166 -16.77 7.33 16.18
N PRO A 167 -16.86 8.06 15.05
CA PRO A 167 -15.95 9.16 14.79
C PRO A 167 -16.21 10.33 15.74
N GLN A 168 -15.13 10.91 16.26
CA GLN A 168 -15.20 12.15 17.06
C GLN A 168 -15.96 13.25 16.30
N GLN A 169 -16.68 14.09 17.04
CA GLN A 169 -17.43 15.21 16.43
C GLN A 169 -16.55 16.41 16.09
N ARG A 170 -15.50 16.62 16.89
CA ARG A 170 -14.57 17.75 16.76
C ARG A 170 -13.14 17.24 16.84
N PHE A 171 -12.24 17.92 16.17
CA PHE A 171 -10.81 17.65 16.24
C PHE A 171 -10.03 18.96 16.33
N LEU A 172 -8.79 18.86 16.82
CA LEU A 172 -7.86 19.97 16.77
C LEU A 172 -7.34 20.11 15.34
N SER A 173 -7.64 21.22 14.68
CA SER A 173 -7.01 21.58 13.42
C SER A 173 -5.80 22.48 13.68
N LEU A 174 -4.68 22.16 13.03
CA LEU A 174 -3.47 22.97 13.03
C LEU A 174 -3.19 23.35 11.57
N LEU A 175 -3.54 24.58 11.20
CA LEU A 175 -3.36 25.11 9.86
C LEU A 175 -2.08 25.95 9.80
N SER A 176 -1.13 25.55 8.97
CA SER A 176 0.12 26.29 8.76
C SER A 176 -0.13 27.63 8.07
N LEU A 177 0.56 28.66 8.53
CA LEU A 177 0.43 30.04 8.05
C LEU A 177 1.68 30.53 7.29
N GLY A 178 2.59 29.62 6.92
CA GLY A 178 3.94 29.99 6.46
C GLY A 178 4.84 30.44 7.61
N GLU A 179 6.11 30.72 7.32
CA GLU A 179 7.09 31.29 8.29
C GLU A 179 7.20 30.53 9.62
N ARG A 180 6.98 29.20 9.60
CA ARG A 180 6.92 28.38 10.82
C ARG A 180 5.91 28.90 11.85
N ARG A 181 4.77 29.43 11.40
CA ARG A 181 3.62 29.81 12.21
C ARG A 181 2.40 28.97 11.82
N ALA A 182 1.47 28.79 12.75
CA ALA A 182 0.22 28.10 12.52
C ALA A 182 -0.92 28.74 13.32
N VAL A 183 -2.15 28.47 12.91
CA VAL A 183 -3.35 28.68 13.72
C VAL A 183 -3.90 27.34 14.18
N ALA A 184 -4.12 27.24 15.48
CA ALA A 184 -4.74 26.11 16.15
C ALA A 184 -6.21 26.43 16.41
N GLU A 185 -7.10 25.52 16.05
CA GLU A 185 -8.53 25.65 16.29
C GLU A 185 -9.12 24.35 16.82
N ARG A 186 -9.94 24.45 17.88
CA ARG A 186 -10.78 23.36 18.36
C ARG A 186 -12.09 23.92 18.93
N GLY A 187 -13.15 23.89 18.13
CA GLY A 187 -14.45 24.47 18.51
C GLY A 187 -14.34 25.99 18.69
N PRO A 188 -14.69 26.56 19.86
CA PRO A 188 -14.61 28.01 20.07
C PRO A 188 -13.18 28.50 20.35
N PHE A 189 -12.24 27.60 20.64
CA PHE A 189 -10.87 27.97 20.99
C PHE A 189 -10.03 28.12 19.73
N VAL A 190 -9.48 29.32 19.55
CA VAL A 190 -8.56 29.67 18.47
C VAL A 190 -7.34 30.35 19.04
N ALA A 191 -6.16 29.88 18.67
CA ALA A 191 -4.90 30.51 19.05
C ALA A 191 -3.88 30.38 17.91
N SER A 192 -2.96 31.32 17.77
CA SER A 192 -1.99 31.31 16.67
C SER A 192 -0.58 31.65 17.17
N GLY A 193 0.44 31.19 16.44
CA GLY A 193 1.83 31.48 16.76
C GLY A 193 2.82 30.40 16.30
N ALA A 194 4.10 30.65 16.57
CA ALA A 194 5.18 29.70 16.27
C ALA A 194 5.13 28.45 17.17
N TRP A 195 4.56 28.55 18.37
CA TRP A 195 4.34 27.40 19.24
C TRP A 195 3.35 26.40 18.61
N ALA A 196 2.29 26.87 17.95
CA ALA A 196 1.29 26.02 17.29
C ALA A 196 1.92 25.28 16.10
N TRP A 197 2.82 25.94 15.37
CA TRP A 197 3.58 25.30 14.28
C TRP A 197 4.54 24.23 14.80
N ARG A 198 5.32 24.54 15.85
CA ARG A 198 6.20 23.54 16.49
C ARG A 198 5.42 22.33 16.98
N TRP A 199 4.20 22.55 17.48
CA TRP A 199 3.32 21.48 17.87
C TRP A 199 2.88 20.63 16.67
N LYS A 200 2.45 21.27 15.57
CA LYS A 200 2.11 20.58 14.31
C LYS A 200 3.29 19.76 13.77
N ASP A 201 4.46 20.37 13.62
CA ASP A 201 5.68 19.72 13.13
C ASP A 201 6.05 18.50 13.98
N ARG A 202 5.95 18.61 15.31
CA ARG A 202 6.17 17.46 16.21
C ARG A 202 5.15 16.34 16.00
N ILE A 203 3.87 16.66 15.84
CA ILE A 203 2.82 15.65 15.59
C ILE A 203 3.08 14.95 14.26
N ASP A 204 3.31 15.72 13.20
CA ASP A 204 3.48 15.22 11.84
C ASP A 204 4.75 14.36 11.74
N ARG A 205 5.88 14.80 12.31
CA ARG A 205 7.12 14.00 12.38
C ARG A 205 6.96 12.73 13.19
N ARG A 206 6.27 12.79 14.33
CA ARG A 206 5.99 11.60 15.16
C ARG A 206 5.11 10.60 14.41
N PHE A 207 4.19 11.08 13.57
CA PHE A 207 3.39 10.21 12.71
C PHE A 207 4.27 9.56 11.64
N MET A 208 5.07 10.35 10.91
CA MET A 208 5.95 9.83 9.84
C MET A 208 7.03 8.86 10.38
N ALA A 209 7.54 9.08 11.59
CA ALA A 209 8.53 8.20 12.23
C ALA A 209 8.03 6.74 12.38
N GLN A 210 6.72 6.53 12.51
CA GLN A 210 6.12 5.19 12.60
C GLN A 210 6.27 4.37 11.30
N PHE A 211 6.50 5.03 10.17
CA PHE A 211 6.66 4.39 8.86
C PHE A 211 8.10 4.40 8.36
N ALA A 212 8.94 5.27 8.92
CA ALA A 212 10.37 5.32 8.60
C ALA A 212 11.20 4.32 9.41
N THR A 213 10.77 4.03 10.65
CA THR A 213 11.46 3.08 11.54
C THR A 213 10.54 1.89 11.79
N LEU A 214 10.58 0.92 10.89
CA LEU A 214 9.85 -0.34 11.07
C LEU A 214 10.63 -1.22 12.08
N PRO A 215 9.95 -1.91 13.00
CA PRO A 215 10.63 -2.87 13.86
C PRO A 215 11.23 -3.98 13.00
N GLU A 216 12.48 -4.38 13.27
CA GLU A 216 13.17 -5.45 12.53
C GLU A 216 12.39 -6.78 12.55
N ASN A 217 11.64 -7.00 13.63
CA ASN A 217 10.72 -8.12 13.77
C ASN A 217 9.32 -7.60 14.06
N MET A 218 8.31 -8.12 13.34
CA MET A 218 6.93 -7.92 13.74
C MET A 218 6.77 -8.43 15.18
N PRO A 219 6.18 -7.63 16.10
CA PRO A 219 5.92 -8.13 17.45
C PRO A 219 5.14 -9.44 17.33
N ASN A 220 5.56 -10.48 18.05
CA ASN A 220 4.79 -11.70 18.24
C ASN A 220 3.50 -11.35 18.98
N ALA A 221 2.53 -10.77 18.26
CA ALA A 221 1.17 -10.68 18.72
C ALA A 221 0.69 -12.12 18.92
N ALA A 222 -0.07 -12.37 19.99
CA ALA A 222 -0.72 -13.66 20.20
C ALA A 222 -1.36 -14.10 18.87
N ALA A 223 -0.84 -15.19 18.30
CA ALA A 223 -1.31 -15.70 17.03
C ALA A 223 -2.76 -16.12 17.25
N ASP A 224 -3.70 -15.41 16.61
CA ASP A 224 -5.08 -15.85 16.62
C ASP A 224 -5.17 -17.11 15.76
N THR A 225 -5.75 -18.18 16.30
CA THR A 225 -6.05 -19.39 15.53
C THR A 225 -7.30 -19.15 14.69
N LEU A 226 -7.22 -19.38 13.38
CA LEU A 226 -8.38 -19.34 12.51
C LEU A 226 -9.39 -20.44 12.94
N PRO A 227 -10.70 -20.15 12.95
CA PRO A 227 -11.73 -21.17 13.18
C PRO A 227 -11.56 -22.33 12.19
N GLU A 228 -11.81 -23.57 12.63
CA GLU A 228 -11.67 -24.78 11.78
C GLU A 228 -12.40 -24.66 10.43
N THR A 229 -13.54 -23.95 10.38
CA THR A 229 -14.31 -23.71 9.15
C THR A 229 -13.59 -22.84 8.10
N LEU A 230 -12.60 -22.04 8.51
CA LEU A 230 -11.71 -21.24 7.64
C LEU A 230 -10.28 -21.78 7.62
N ALA A 231 -9.87 -22.50 8.66
CA ALA A 231 -8.61 -23.24 8.71
C ALA A 231 -8.75 -24.51 7.88
N ALA A 232 -8.76 -24.36 6.55
CA ALA A 232 -8.60 -25.45 5.57
C ALA A 232 -9.14 -26.82 6.05
N THR A 233 -10.41 -26.90 6.49
CA THR A 233 -11.03 -28.18 6.86
C THR A 233 -11.39 -29.03 5.65
N THR A 234 -11.07 -28.54 4.46
CA THR A 234 -10.55 -29.40 3.40
C THR A 234 -9.12 -28.97 3.15
N GLN A 235 -8.16 -29.67 3.78
CA GLN A 235 -6.90 -29.88 3.11
C GLN A 235 -7.29 -30.49 1.77
N ALA A 236 -7.28 -29.69 0.69
CA ALA A 236 -7.28 -30.26 -0.65
C ALA A 236 -6.22 -31.37 -0.61
N PRO A 237 -6.47 -32.57 -1.16
CA PRO A 237 -5.71 -33.81 -0.90
C PRO A 237 -4.23 -33.76 -1.33
N CYS A 238 -3.71 -32.58 -1.57
CA CYS A 238 -2.35 -32.23 -1.93
C CYS A 238 -2.08 -30.84 -1.32
N GLY A 239 -1.87 -30.79 -0.01
CA GLY A 239 -1.17 -29.68 0.59
C GLY A 239 0.30 -29.83 0.23
N GLY A 240 0.72 -29.50 -1.00
CA GLY A 240 2.05 -29.70 -1.63
C GLY A 240 3.27 -29.82 -0.68
N CYS A 241 4.34 -30.52 -1.04
CA CYS A 241 5.17 -31.31 -0.09
C CYS A 241 4.38 -32.44 0.59
N GLY A 242 3.17 -32.21 1.10
CA GLY A 242 2.23 -33.27 1.53
C GLY A 242 1.54 -34.03 0.39
N ALA A 243 1.83 -33.66 -0.86
CA ALA A 243 1.48 -34.41 -2.07
C ALA A 243 2.67 -35.17 -2.67
N LYS A 244 3.86 -35.05 -2.06
CA LYS A 244 5.02 -35.84 -2.48
C LYS A 244 4.61 -37.30 -2.33
N VAL A 245 4.71 -38.03 -3.42
CA VAL A 245 4.60 -39.49 -3.39
C VAL A 245 5.65 -39.95 -2.37
N GLY A 246 5.23 -40.71 -1.36
CA GLY A 246 6.17 -41.21 -0.34
C GLY A 246 7.33 -41.95 -1.01
N GLY A 247 8.52 -41.85 -0.41
CA GLY A 247 9.76 -42.39 -0.98
C GLY A 247 9.62 -43.83 -1.47
N ASP A 248 8.98 -44.70 -0.68
CA ASP A 248 8.76 -46.11 -1.02
C ASP A 248 7.92 -46.30 -2.30
N ARG A 249 6.87 -45.48 -2.48
CA ARG A 249 6.00 -45.56 -3.66
C ARG A 249 6.72 -45.06 -4.91
N LEU A 250 7.50 -43.98 -4.77
CA LEU A 250 8.33 -43.48 -5.86
C LEU A 250 9.41 -44.50 -6.23
N ALA A 251 10.08 -45.09 -5.24
CA ALA A 251 11.10 -46.11 -5.45
C ALA A 251 10.53 -47.35 -6.17
N ALA A 252 9.35 -47.82 -5.77
CA ALA A 252 8.66 -48.93 -6.42
C ALA A 252 8.30 -48.60 -7.89
N ALA A 253 7.74 -47.41 -8.15
CA ALA A 253 7.39 -46.98 -9.50
C ALA A 253 8.64 -46.85 -10.40
N LEU A 254 9.73 -46.30 -9.87
CA LEU A 254 11.01 -46.22 -10.60
C LEU A 254 11.61 -47.61 -10.84
N ALA A 255 11.50 -48.53 -9.89
CA ALA A 255 11.95 -49.91 -10.07
C ALA A 255 11.21 -50.62 -11.22
N GLU A 256 9.90 -50.43 -11.33
CA GLU A 256 9.11 -50.96 -12.45
C GLU A 256 9.54 -50.31 -13.79
N LEU A 257 9.65 -48.98 -13.83
CA LEU A 257 10.04 -48.25 -15.04
C LEU A 257 11.47 -48.58 -15.49
N ARG A 258 12.39 -48.84 -14.55
CA ARG A 258 13.75 -49.32 -14.83
C ARG A 258 13.76 -50.63 -15.60
N GLN A 259 12.90 -51.57 -15.22
CA GLN A 259 12.78 -52.86 -15.93
C GLN A 259 12.24 -52.66 -17.35
N ARG A 260 11.29 -51.74 -17.53
CA ARG A 260 10.67 -51.48 -18.82
C ARG A 260 11.50 -50.61 -19.76
N TYR A 261 12.31 -49.70 -19.21
CA TYR A 261 13.10 -48.71 -19.95
C TYR A 261 14.53 -48.58 -19.37
N PRO A 262 15.34 -49.65 -19.40
CA PRO A 262 16.64 -49.68 -18.70
C PRO A 262 17.66 -48.66 -19.23
N GLN A 263 17.56 -48.25 -20.49
CA GLN A 263 18.43 -47.22 -21.09
C GLN A 263 18.01 -45.79 -20.75
N HIS A 264 16.80 -45.60 -20.21
CA HIS A 264 16.19 -44.27 -20.00
C HIS A 264 15.85 -43.99 -18.53
N CYS A 265 16.03 -44.96 -17.64
CA CYS A 265 15.87 -44.80 -16.20
C CYS A 265 17.02 -45.55 -15.50
N PRO A 266 18.23 -44.98 -15.42
CA PRO A 266 19.36 -45.64 -14.76
C PRO A 266 19.22 -45.62 -13.22
N THR A 267 19.96 -46.48 -12.53
CA THR A 267 20.19 -46.38 -11.08
C THR A 267 21.21 -45.29 -10.80
N THR A 268 20.84 -44.33 -9.96
CA THR A 268 21.74 -43.30 -9.44
C THR A 268 22.28 -43.76 -8.09
N ASP A 269 23.55 -44.17 -8.05
CA ASP A 269 24.28 -44.33 -6.80
C ASP A 269 24.89 -42.97 -6.41
N GLY A 270 24.59 -42.46 -5.20
CA GLY A 270 25.46 -41.49 -4.54
C GLY A 270 24.95 -40.07 -4.26
N ALA A 271 23.73 -39.69 -4.63
CA ALA A 271 23.12 -38.44 -4.15
C ALA A 271 21.61 -38.63 -3.94
N GLU A 272 21.15 -38.51 -2.69
CA GLU A 272 19.74 -38.73 -2.34
C GLU A 272 18.84 -37.60 -2.88
N ASP A 273 19.36 -36.37 -2.94
CA ASP A 273 18.60 -35.15 -3.26
C ASP A 273 19.10 -34.41 -4.51
N ALA A 274 20.04 -34.98 -5.27
CA ALA A 274 20.49 -34.43 -6.56
C ALA A 274 20.65 -35.53 -7.62
N ALA A 275 20.16 -35.27 -8.84
CA ALA A 275 20.29 -36.18 -9.96
C ALA A 275 21.69 -36.10 -10.58
N VAL A 276 22.37 -37.25 -10.67
CA VAL A 276 23.67 -37.39 -11.34
C VAL A 276 23.48 -37.58 -12.84
N VAL A 277 24.06 -36.68 -13.63
CA VAL A 277 24.05 -36.73 -15.11
C VAL A 277 25.48 -36.83 -15.61
N THR A 278 25.77 -37.81 -16.48
CA THR A 278 27.09 -37.91 -17.11
C THR A 278 27.19 -36.92 -18.27
N ALA A 279 28.16 -36.02 -18.22
CA ALA A 279 28.43 -35.08 -19.30
C ALA A 279 29.05 -35.82 -20.52
N PRO A 280 28.71 -35.43 -21.76
CA PRO A 280 29.25 -36.06 -22.97
C PRO A 280 30.79 -36.10 -23.06
N ALA A 281 31.47 -35.17 -22.39
CA ALA A 281 32.93 -35.08 -22.35
C ALA A 281 33.58 -35.89 -21.19
N GLY A 282 32.83 -36.73 -20.47
CA GLY A 282 33.35 -37.58 -19.40
C GLY A 282 33.37 -36.95 -18.00
N GLY A 283 32.55 -35.92 -17.76
CA GLY A 283 32.37 -35.27 -16.45
C GLY A 283 31.09 -35.68 -15.73
N ILE A 284 30.95 -35.29 -14.47
CA ILE A 284 29.71 -35.46 -13.68
C ILE A 284 29.02 -34.10 -13.54
N GLN A 285 27.73 -34.06 -13.84
CA GLN A 285 26.84 -32.93 -13.58
C GLN A 285 25.82 -33.35 -12.53
N LEU A 286 25.46 -32.41 -11.66
CA LEU A 286 24.44 -32.60 -10.64
C LEU A 286 23.29 -31.62 -10.88
N GLN A 287 22.07 -32.12 -10.78
CA GLN A 287 20.85 -31.32 -10.92
C GLN A 287 19.97 -31.52 -9.70
N SER A 288 19.69 -30.43 -8.97
CA SER A 288 18.63 -30.40 -7.95
C SER A 288 17.43 -29.58 -8.47
N LEU A 289 16.24 -29.93 -7.99
CA LEU A 289 14.99 -29.20 -8.26
C LEU A 289 14.16 -29.13 -6.98
N ASP A 290 13.92 -27.91 -6.53
CA ASP A 290 13.02 -27.62 -5.42
C ASP A 290 11.77 -26.85 -5.88
N ILE A 291 10.60 -27.34 -5.49
CA ILE A 291 9.32 -26.68 -5.71
C ILE A 291 8.64 -26.45 -4.36
N LEU A 292 8.65 -25.20 -3.93
CA LEU A 292 8.09 -24.76 -2.65
C LEU A 292 6.75 -24.05 -2.84
N ARG A 293 5.80 -24.31 -1.94
CA ARG A 293 4.61 -23.45 -1.81
C ARG A 293 5.00 -22.16 -1.08
N GLY A 294 4.27 -21.08 -1.33
CA GLY A 294 4.52 -19.79 -0.69
C GLY A 294 4.52 -19.90 0.84
N LEU A 295 5.69 -19.80 1.45
CA LEU A 295 5.88 -19.80 2.91
C LEU A 295 5.68 -18.40 3.50
N VAL A 296 5.99 -17.38 2.69
CA VAL A 296 5.90 -15.97 3.05
C VAL A 296 5.15 -15.20 1.95
N SER A 297 4.51 -14.09 2.33
CA SER A 297 3.76 -13.24 1.39
C SER A 297 4.63 -12.26 0.60
N ASP A 298 5.91 -12.13 0.94
CA ASP A 298 6.88 -11.28 0.24
C ASP A 298 7.55 -12.09 -0.90
N PRO A 299 7.30 -11.74 -2.18
CA PRO A 299 7.87 -12.47 -3.30
C PRO A 299 9.39 -12.45 -3.33
N TRP A 300 10.03 -11.33 -2.94
CA TRP A 300 11.49 -11.22 -2.95
C TRP A 300 12.13 -12.15 -1.92
N LEU A 301 11.59 -12.15 -0.70
CA LEU A 301 12.05 -13.07 0.34
C LEU A 301 11.78 -14.52 -0.03
N MET A 302 10.62 -14.82 -0.64
CA MET A 302 10.30 -16.17 -1.13
C MET A 302 11.32 -16.63 -2.19
N GLY A 303 11.72 -15.75 -3.10
CA GLY A 303 12.74 -16.04 -4.12
C GLY A 303 14.09 -16.42 -3.51
N ARG A 304 14.52 -15.70 -2.46
CA ARG A 304 15.74 -16.03 -1.71
C ARG A 304 15.67 -17.38 -1.02
N ILE A 305 14.53 -17.66 -0.36
CA ILE A 305 14.32 -18.94 0.32
C ILE A 305 14.39 -20.09 -0.68
N ALA A 306 13.71 -19.97 -1.83
CA ALA A 306 13.72 -20.99 -2.88
C ALA A 306 15.11 -21.21 -3.48
N ALA A 307 15.85 -20.12 -3.75
CA ALA A 307 17.21 -20.22 -4.26
C ALA A 307 18.16 -20.91 -3.27
N ASN A 308 18.14 -20.51 -2.00
CA ASN A 308 19.00 -21.13 -0.98
C ASN A 308 18.69 -22.61 -0.77
N HIS A 309 17.42 -23.00 -0.83
CA HIS A 309 17.00 -24.40 -0.77
C HIS A 309 17.62 -25.21 -1.91
N ALA A 310 17.40 -24.78 -3.16
CA ALA A 310 17.95 -25.47 -4.34
C ALA A 310 19.48 -25.52 -4.36
N LEU A 311 20.16 -24.49 -3.84
CA LEU A 311 21.62 -24.47 -3.74
C LEU A 311 22.12 -25.43 -2.65
N SER A 312 21.37 -25.62 -1.56
CA SER A 312 21.82 -26.39 -0.41
C SER A 312 22.05 -27.87 -0.71
N ASP A 313 21.20 -28.48 -1.54
CA ASP A 313 21.35 -29.89 -1.96
C ASP A 313 22.64 -30.10 -2.76
N LEU A 314 22.96 -29.13 -3.63
CA LEU A 314 24.18 -29.16 -4.43
C LEU A 314 25.41 -29.00 -3.54
N TYR A 315 25.38 -28.11 -2.55
CA TYR A 315 26.47 -27.98 -1.59
C TYR A 315 26.65 -29.22 -0.71
N ALA A 316 25.55 -29.83 -0.25
CA ALA A 316 25.59 -31.08 0.51
C ALA A 316 26.23 -32.22 -0.30
N SER A 317 26.05 -32.18 -1.63
CA SER A 317 26.67 -33.12 -2.58
C SER A 317 28.12 -32.75 -2.97
N GLY A 318 28.69 -31.69 -2.38
CA GLY A 318 30.04 -31.21 -2.70
C GLY A 318 30.15 -30.55 -4.08
N ALA A 319 29.03 -30.15 -4.68
CA ALA A 319 28.96 -29.55 -6.00
C ALA A 319 29.05 -28.02 -5.95
N GLN A 320 29.57 -27.43 -7.03
CA GLN A 320 29.51 -25.98 -7.24
C GLN A 320 28.38 -25.65 -8.24
N PRO A 321 27.36 -24.88 -7.84
CA PRO A 321 26.27 -24.47 -8.73
C PRO A 321 26.75 -23.53 -9.84
N THR A 322 26.41 -23.83 -11.10
CA THR A 322 26.81 -23.00 -12.26
C THR A 322 25.63 -22.33 -12.96
N THR A 323 24.49 -23.02 -13.04
CA THR A 323 23.28 -22.56 -13.74
C THR A 323 22.03 -22.91 -12.96
N ALA A 324 21.01 -22.07 -13.06
CA ALA A 324 19.70 -22.26 -12.45
C ALA A 324 18.57 -22.06 -13.47
N LEU A 325 17.50 -22.84 -13.32
CA LEU A 325 16.23 -22.69 -14.05
C LEU A 325 15.11 -22.43 -13.04
N ALA A 326 14.32 -21.39 -13.24
CA ALA A 326 13.23 -21.03 -12.33
C ALA A 326 11.91 -21.72 -12.73
N ALA A 327 11.51 -22.74 -11.98
CA ALA A 327 10.17 -23.32 -12.07
C ALA A 327 9.23 -22.68 -11.05
N LEU A 328 8.31 -21.82 -11.48
CA LEU A 328 7.42 -21.07 -10.59
C LEU A 328 5.97 -21.02 -11.06
N THR A 329 5.05 -20.84 -10.12
CA THR A 329 3.63 -20.55 -10.38
C THR A 329 3.23 -19.38 -9.49
N LEU A 330 2.69 -18.31 -10.09
CA LEU A 330 2.24 -17.13 -9.37
C LEU A 330 0.72 -17.16 -9.12
N PRO A 331 0.24 -16.57 -8.01
CA PRO A 331 -1.19 -16.37 -7.81
C PRO A 331 -1.81 -15.58 -8.97
N PHE A 332 -3.07 -15.91 -9.28
CA PHE A 332 -3.82 -15.17 -10.27
C PHE A 332 -3.94 -13.70 -9.86
N SER A 333 -3.54 -12.80 -10.75
CA SER A 333 -3.59 -11.36 -10.56
C SER A 333 -3.59 -10.64 -11.91
N GLY A 334 -3.84 -9.32 -11.91
CA GLY A 334 -3.75 -8.51 -13.12
C GLY A 334 -2.33 -8.50 -13.70
N PRO A 335 -2.15 -8.31 -15.03
CA PRO A 335 -0.85 -8.46 -15.69
C PRO A 335 0.29 -7.64 -15.06
N SER A 336 0.02 -6.40 -14.64
CA SER A 336 1.03 -5.53 -14.01
C SER A 336 1.44 -6.01 -12.62
N VAL A 337 0.51 -6.61 -11.86
CA VAL A 337 0.77 -7.17 -10.53
C VAL A 337 1.58 -8.45 -10.68
N GLN A 338 1.19 -9.32 -11.62
CA GLN A 338 1.89 -10.57 -11.89
C GLN A 338 3.33 -10.31 -12.36
N GLN A 339 3.53 -9.34 -13.26
CA GLN A 339 4.88 -8.94 -13.70
C GLN A 339 5.72 -8.39 -12.55
N ARG A 340 5.16 -7.52 -11.70
CA ARG A 340 5.85 -6.99 -10.52
C ARG A 340 6.29 -8.12 -9.59
N ASP A 341 5.40 -9.05 -9.28
CA ASP A 341 5.68 -10.13 -8.33
C ASP A 341 6.69 -11.13 -8.91
N LEU A 342 6.64 -11.40 -10.21
CA LEU A 342 7.66 -12.19 -10.91
C LEU A 342 9.04 -11.54 -10.80
N VAL A 343 9.14 -10.23 -11.08
CA VAL A 343 10.40 -9.49 -10.98
C VAL A 343 10.95 -9.54 -9.56
N GLN A 344 10.11 -9.33 -8.54
CA GLN A 344 10.53 -9.39 -7.14
C GLN A 344 11.06 -10.77 -6.77
N LEU A 345 10.34 -11.83 -7.14
CA LEU A 345 10.74 -13.22 -6.85
C LEU A 345 12.07 -13.57 -7.52
N LEU A 346 12.20 -13.32 -8.83
CA LEU A 346 13.44 -13.59 -9.55
C LEU A 346 14.61 -12.74 -9.07
N ALA A 347 14.36 -11.47 -8.67
CA ALA A 347 15.39 -10.62 -8.08
C ALA A 347 15.89 -11.16 -6.73
N GLY A 348 15.01 -11.74 -5.92
CA GLY A 348 15.38 -12.44 -4.69
C GLY A 348 16.26 -13.67 -4.97
N ALA A 349 15.86 -14.50 -5.94
CA ALA A 349 16.65 -15.67 -6.31
C ALA A 349 18.02 -15.29 -6.90
N LEU A 350 18.06 -14.32 -7.82
CA LEU A 350 19.29 -13.79 -8.42
C LEU A 350 20.24 -13.19 -7.40
N HIS A 351 19.73 -12.58 -6.32
CA HIS A 351 20.58 -12.08 -5.25
C HIS A 351 21.44 -13.19 -4.64
N GLU A 352 20.86 -14.37 -4.39
CA GLU A 352 21.59 -15.52 -3.85
C GLU A 352 22.46 -16.20 -4.91
N PHE A 353 21.96 -16.36 -6.14
CA PHE A 353 22.72 -16.95 -7.24
C PHE A 353 23.96 -16.13 -7.60
N ALA A 354 23.85 -14.81 -7.64
CA ALA A 354 24.96 -13.91 -7.95
C ALA A 354 26.09 -14.00 -6.91
N ALA A 355 25.75 -14.24 -5.63
CA ALA A 355 26.73 -14.38 -4.56
C ALA A 355 27.66 -15.60 -4.76
N VAL A 356 27.22 -16.59 -5.54
CA VAL A 356 27.93 -17.86 -5.75
C VAL A 356 28.32 -18.10 -7.21
N GLY A 357 28.13 -17.10 -8.07
CA GLY A 357 28.45 -17.18 -9.50
C GLY A 357 27.51 -18.09 -10.31
N CYS A 358 26.33 -18.42 -9.79
CA CYS A 358 25.33 -19.23 -10.49
C CYS A 358 24.51 -18.34 -11.45
N GLN A 359 24.34 -18.78 -12.69
CA GLN A 359 23.62 -18.03 -13.72
C GLN A 359 22.16 -18.50 -13.82
N LEU A 360 21.19 -17.59 -13.67
CA LEU A 360 19.80 -17.88 -14.02
C LEU A 360 19.67 -17.88 -15.55
N VAL A 361 19.35 -19.05 -16.12
CA VAL A 361 19.31 -19.25 -17.59
C VAL A 361 17.90 -19.37 -18.16
N GLY A 362 16.87 -19.44 -17.31
CA GLY A 362 15.47 -19.50 -17.74
C GLY A 362 14.47 -19.47 -16.61
#